data_AF-A0A1F6D1D5-F1
#
_entry.id   AF-A0A1F6D1D5-F1
#
_cell.length_a   1.000
_cell.length_b   1.000
_cell.length_c   1.000
_cell.angle_alpha   90.00
_cell.angle_beta   90.00
_cell.angle_gamma   90.00
#
_symmetry.space_group_name_H-M   'P 1'
#
loop_
_entity.id
_entity.type
_entity.pdbx_description
1 polymer ?
#
loop_
_entity_poly.entity_id
_entity_poly.type
_entity_poly.pdbx_seq_one_letter_code
_entity_poly.pdbx_strand_id
1 'polypeptide(L)'
;MDECIFCKIVKDEAPSHRVWEDEKHLAFLSIFPNTEGATVVIPKTHYGSYAFALSESVLSELVTAAKKVAKLLDAKLADVGRTALVFEGFGIDHVHAKLFPMHGTGGLNEWKKISSNIDKYFDTYEGYISSHDYKRADDTALSELAKRLKD
;
A
#
# COMPACT_ATOMS: atom_id res chain seq x y z
N MET A 1 16.10 13.09 -9.57
CA MET A 1 15.85 13.52 -8.17
C MET A 1 15.15 14.88 -8.09
N ASP A 2 15.59 15.90 -8.83
CA ASP A 2 14.98 17.26 -8.79
C ASP A 2 13.50 17.36 -9.23
N GLU A 3 12.99 16.33 -9.90
CA GLU A 3 11.57 16.26 -10.30
C GLU A 3 10.70 15.38 -9.39
N CYS A 4 11.26 14.68 -8.39
CA CYS A 4 10.45 13.81 -7.53
C CYS A 4 9.56 14.64 -6.59
N ILE A 5 8.24 14.55 -6.76
CA ILE A 5 7.28 15.28 -5.94
C ILE A 5 7.36 14.90 -4.45
N PHE A 6 7.68 13.65 -4.13
CA PHE A 6 7.85 13.22 -2.73
C PHE A 6 9.11 13.81 -2.09
N CYS A 7 10.22 13.95 -2.84
CA CYS A 7 11.39 14.69 -2.36
C CYS A 7 11.04 16.16 -2.09
N LYS A 8 10.24 16.79 -2.96
CA LYS A 8 9.77 18.17 -2.74
C LYS A 8 8.88 18.28 -1.50
N ILE A 9 7.99 17.31 -1.27
CA ILE A 9 7.17 17.24 -0.04
C ILE A 9 8.06 17.12 1.19
N VAL A 10 9.07 16.26 1.18
CA VAL A 10 10.02 16.08 2.31
C VAL A 10 10.77 17.38 2.61
N LYS A 11 11.10 18.17 1.59
CA LYS A 11 11.80 19.47 1.70
C LYS A 11 10.86 20.66 1.97
N ASP A 12 9.55 20.44 2.13
CA ASP A 12 8.55 21.50 2.24
C ASP A 12 8.47 22.44 1.00
N GLU A 13 8.92 21.97 -0.16
CA GLU A 13 8.85 22.67 -1.45
C GLU A 13 7.52 22.41 -2.19
N ALA A 14 6.71 21.47 -1.71
CA ALA A 14 5.39 21.16 -2.24
C ALA A 14 4.38 20.95 -1.08
N PRO A 15 3.11 21.33 -1.26
CA PRO A 15 2.10 21.20 -0.21
C PRO A 15 1.81 19.73 0.10
N SER A 16 1.60 19.44 1.39
CA SER A 16 1.17 18.12 1.86
C SER A 16 0.36 18.24 3.15
N HIS A 17 -0.55 17.29 3.37
CA HIS A 17 -1.30 17.16 4.62
C HIS A 17 -0.65 16.04 5.45
N ARG A 18 0.42 16.37 6.17
CA ARG A 18 1.19 15.43 6.99
C ARG A 18 0.36 14.93 8.16
N VAL A 19 0.40 13.61 8.41
CA VAL A 19 -0.35 12.96 9.51
C VAL A 19 0.56 12.32 10.54
N TRP A 20 1.79 11.99 10.15
CA TRP A 20 2.79 11.39 11.03
C TRP A 20 4.19 11.53 10.41
N GLU A 21 5.22 11.65 11.25
CA GLU A 21 6.61 11.77 10.82
C GLU A 21 7.53 11.20 11.91
N ASP A 22 8.63 10.56 11.52
CA ASP A 22 9.76 10.27 12.40
C ASP A 22 11.08 10.75 11.77
N GLU A 23 12.22 10.34 12.30
CA GLU A 23 13.53 10.74 11.76
C GLU A 23 13.70 10.36 10.27
N LYS A 24 13.21 9.20 9.87
CA LYS A 24 13.49 8.58 8.57
C LYS A 24 12.29 8.54 7.63
N HIS A 25 11.07 8.68 8.14
CA HIS A 25 9.84 8.48 7.39
C HIS A 25 8.88 9.64 7.54
N LEU A 26 8.03 9.80 6.54
CA LEU A 26 6.96 10.79 6.50
C LEU A 26 5.68 10.14 5.99
N ALA A 27 4.55 10.51 6.57
CA ALA A 27 3.22 10.10 6.13
C ALA A 27 2.31 11.31 5.90
N PHE A 28 1.59 11.30 4.77
CA PHE A 28 0.68 12.37 4.38
C PHE A 28 -0.52 11.81 3.62
N LEU A 29 -1.64 12.53 3.66
CA LEU A 29 -2.85 12.15 2.94
C LEU A 29 -2.64 12.23 1.42
N SER A 30 -3.19 11.26 0.68
CA SER A 30 -3.27 11.33 -0.77
C SER A 30 -4.23 12.46 -1.17
N ILE A 31 -3.82 13.28 -2.14
CA ILE A 31 -4.71 14.28 -2.77
C ILE A 31 -5.69 13.65 -3.77
N PHE A 32 -5.47 12.39 -4.13
CA PHE A 32 -6.37 11.57 -4.94
C PHE A 32 -6.80 10.34 -4.13
N PRO A 33 -7.59 10.51 -3.05
CA PRO A 33 -8.01 9.40 -2.20
C PRO A 33 -9.06 8.55 -2.92
N ASN A 34 -8.92 7.22 -2.88
CA ASN A 34 -9.97 6.28 -3.25
C ASN A 34 -10.80 5.80 -2.04
N THR A 35 -10.39 6.17 -0.83
CA THR A 35 -11.11 6.00 0.44
C THR A 35 -10.75 7.14 1.38
N GLU A 36 -11.64 7.49 2.31
CA GLU A 36 -11.33 8.47 3.35
C GLU A 36 -10.10 8.00 4.17
N GLY A 37 -9.22 8.94 4.51
CA GLY A 37 -7.96 8.64 5.20
C GLY A 37 -6.88 7.92 4.37
N ALA A 38 -7.06 7.75 3.05
CA ALA A 38 -6.02 7.20 2.19
C ALA A 38 -4.69 7.96 2.37
N THR A 39 -3.66 7.24 2.83
CA THR A 39 -2.41 7.83 3.29
C THR A 39 -1.22 7.20 2.56
N VAL A 40 -0.23 8.02 2.24
CA VAL A 40 1.04 7.59 1.66
C VAL A 40 2.13 7.68 2.73
N VAL A 41 2.88 6.60 2.93
CA VAL A 41 4.03 6.55 3.84
C VAL A 41 5.30 6.33 3.02
N ILE A 42 6.28 7.21 3.21
CA ILE A 42 7.53 7.23 2.44
C ILE A 42 8.74 7.27 3.37
N PRO A 43 9.90 6.72 2.95
CA PRO A 43 11.18 7.16 3.50
C PRO A 43 11.46 8.60 3.04
N LYS A 44 12.10 9.40 3.89
CA LYS A 44 12.57 10.75 3.54
C LYS A 44 13.72 10.69 2.54
N THR A 45 14.58 9.69 2.67
CA THR A 45 15.58 9.35 1.66
C THR A 45 14.89 8.80 0.42
N HIS A 46 15.31 9.26 -0.75
CA HIS A 46 14.80 8.76 -2.01
C HIS A 46 15.40 7.40 -2.35
N TYR A 47 14.52 6.46 -2.67
CA TYR A 47 14.85 5.18 -3.29
C TYR A 47 13.92 4.95 -4.47
N GLY A 48 14.35 4.17 -5.46
CA GLY A 48 13.49 3.79 -6.59
C GLY A 48 12.18 3.16 -6.10
N SER A 49 11.13 3.30 -6.89
CA SER A 49 9.75 2.93 -6.52
C SER A 49 9.54 1.45 -6.21
N TYR A 50 10.37 0.56 -6.74
CA TYR A 50 10.22 -0.88 -6.55
C TYR A 50 10.70 -1.34 -5.17
N ALA A 51 9.76 -1.66 -4.28
CA ALA A 51 10.05 -2.02 -2.88
C ALA A 51 11.00 -3.22 -2.73
N PHE A 52 10.97 -4.19 -3.65
CA PHE A 52 11.83 -5.38 -3.57
C PHE A 52 13.23 -5.17 -4.19
N ALA A 53 13.55 -3.97 -4.68
CA ALA A 53 14.92 -3.56 -4.99
C ALA A 53 15.66 -2.92 -3.79
N LEU A 54 14.96 -2.69 -2.68
CA LEU A 54 15.54 -2.11 -1.48
C LEU A 54 16.35 -3.12 -0.67
N SER A 55 17.21 -2.61 0.22
CA SER A 55 17.79 -3.46 1.26
C SER A 55 16.71 -3.91 2.24
N GLU A 56 16.93 -5.07 2.88
CA GLU A 56 16.03 -5.64 3.89
C GLU A 56 15.73 -4.66 5.03
N SER A 57 16.74 -3.89 5.44
CA SER A 57 16.62 -2.88 6.50
C SER A 57 15.65 -1.77 6.11
N VAL A 58 15.81 -1.18 4.92
CA VAL A 58 14.95 -0.08 4.45
C VAL A 58 13.51 -0.56 4.27
N LEU A 59 13.33 -1.74 3.67
CA LEU A 59 11.99 -2.31 3.47
C LEU A 59 11.30 -2.60 4.82
N SER A 60 12.01 -3.21 5.77
CA SER A 60 11.46 -3.56 7.09
C SER A 60 11.11 -2.33 7.92
N GLU A 61 11.96 -1.30 7.88
CA GLU A 61 11.70 -0.02 8.54
C GLU A 61 10.46 0.68 7.95
N LEU A 62 10.33 0.69 6.61
CA LEU A 62 9.17 1.28 5.94
C LEU A 62 7.86 0.56 6.26
N VAL A 63 7.87 -0.78 6.32
CA VAL A 63 6.70 -1.57 6.76
C VAL A 63 6.35 -1.26 8.21
N THR A 64 7.35 -1.08 9.08
CA THR A 64 7.13 -0.73 10.49
C THR A 64 6.52 0.67 10.62
N ALA A 65 7.00 1.64 9.83
CA ALA A 65 6.40 2.97 9.75
C ALA A 65 4.94 2.90 9.25
N ALA A 66 4.68 2.17 8.17
CA ALA A 66 3.34 1.96 7.64
C ALA A 66 2.39 1.33 8.68
N LYS A 67 2.86 0.35 9.46
CA LYS A 67 2.09 -0.23 10.57
C LYS A 67 1.71 0.81 11.63
N LYS A 68 2.62 1.71 12.02
CA LYS A 68 2.31 2.78 13.00
C LYS A 68 1.19 3.69 12.47
N VAL A 69 1.29 4.09 11.21
CA VAL A 69 0.30 4.97 10.57
C VAL A 69 -1.03 4.27 10.36
N ALA A 70 -1.03 3.00 9.96
CA ALA A 70 -2.25 2.19 9.87
C ALA A 70 -2.98 2.12 11.23
N LYS A 71 -2.24 1.93 12.33
CA LYS A 71 -2.82 1.95 13.68
C LYS A 71 -3.34 3.31 14.13
N LEU A 72 -2.71 4.39 13.66
CA LEU A 72 -3.25 5.74 13.85
C LEU A 72 -4.59 5.90 13.13
N LEU A 73 -4.69 5.44 11.87
CA LEU A 73 -5.92 5.50 11.07
C LEU A 73 -7.03 4.67 11.71
N ASP A 74 -6.76 3.40 12.03
CA ASP A 74 -7.70 2.49 12.71
C ASP A 74 -8.25 3.10 14.03
N ALA A 75 -7.41 3.85 14.77
CA ALA A 75 -7.82 4.45 16.05
C ALA A 75 -8.57 5.77 15.92
N LYS A 76 -8.46 6.47 14.77
CA LYS A 76 -9.04 7.81 14.56
C LYS A 76 -10.28 7.79 13.67
N LEU A 77 -10.45 6.76 12.85
CA LEU A 77 -11.62 6.57 12.00
C LEU A 77 -12.52 5.51 12.64
N ALA A 78 -13.60 5.93 13.31
CA ALA A 78 -14.39 5.07 14.19
C ALA A 78 -15.02 3.86 13.49
N ASP A 79 -15.27 3.94 12.19
CA ASP A 79 -15.85 2.88 11.37
C ASP A 79 -14.79 2.00 10.68
N VAL A 80 -13.51 2.21 10.97
CA VAL A 80 -12.38 1.44 10.42
C VAL A 80 -11.85 0.49 11.48
N GLY A 81 -11.93 -0.82 11.22
CA GLY A 81 -11.29 -1.84 12.05
C GLY A 81 -9.97 -2.34 11.49
N ARG A 82 -9.71 -2.11 10.19
CA ARG A 82 -8.54 -2.59 9.46
C ARG A 82 -8.13 -1.61 8.36
N THR A 83 -6.83 -1.51 8.10
CA THR A 83 -6.26 -0.72 7.02
C THR A 83 -5.42 -1.62 6.10
N ALA A 84 -5.64 -1.54 4.79
CA ALA A 84 -4.85 -2.26 3.79
C ALA A 84 -3.50 -1.58 3.59
N LEU A 85 -2.48 -2.37 3.24
CA LEU A 85 -1.16 -1.89 2.82
C LEU A 85 -0.86 -2.39 1.41
N VAL A 86 -0.44 -1.48 0.53
CA VAL A 86 -0.01 -1.81 -0.84
C VAL A 86 1.33 -1.15 -1.15
N PHE A 87 2.27 -1.95 -1.64
CA PHE A 87 3.43 -1.48 -2.40
C PHE A 87 3.20 -1.81 -3.87
N GLU A 88 2.86 -0.80 -4.66
CA GLU A 88 2.57 -1.00 -6.08
C GLU A 88 3.82 -0.83 -6.96
N GLY A 89 4.69 0.12 -6.61
CA GLY A 89 5.92 0.39 -7.37
C GLY A 89 5.74 1.22 -8.64
N PHE A 90 4.55 1.76 -8.90
CA PHE A 90 4.26 2.62 -10.04
C PHE A 90 3.65 3.98 -9.62
N GLY A 91 3.52 4.89 -10.58
CA GLY A 91 2.94 6.23 -10.42
C GLY A 91 3.97 7.30 -10.07
N ILE A 92 4.73 7.12 -8.99
CA ILE A 92 5.81 8.03 -8.57
C ILE A 92 7.05 7.20 -8.30
N ASP A 93 8.17 7.57 -8.93
CA ASP A 93 9.46 6.91 -8.73
C ASP A 93 10.10 7.32 -7.39
N HIS A 94 9.48 6.90 -6.30
CA HIS A 94 9.98 7.00 -4.93
C HIS A 94 9.20 5.97 -4.12
N VAL A 95 9.86 5.00 -3.50
CA VAL A 95 9.15 3.90 -2.82
C VAL A 95 8.13 4.41 -1.80
N HIS A 96 6.91 3.91 -1.86
CA HIS A 96 5.83 4.38 -1.00
C HIS A 96 4.85 3.27 -0.67
N ALA A 97 4.49 3.20 0.62
CA ALA A 97 3.41 2.38 1.14
C ALA A 97 2.10 3.16 1.01
N LYS A 98 1.13 2.63 0.28
CA LYS A 98 -0.24 3.17 0.25
C LYS A 98 -1.06 2.47 1.32
N LEU A 99 -1.70 3.26 2.18
CA LEU A 99 -2.60 2.80 3.22
C LEU A 99 -4.04 3.13 2.85
N PHE A 100 -4.91 2.13 2.91
CA PHE A 100 -6.32 2.24 2.57
C PHE A 100 -7.18 1.80 3.75
N PRO A 101 -7.69 2.74 4.58
CA PRO A 101 -8.67 2.44 5.62
C PRO A 101 -9.87 1.69 5.05
N MET A 102 -10.20 0.53 5.63
CA MET A 102 -11.35 -0.29 5.20
C MET A 102 -12.58 0.14 6.00
N HIS A 103 -13.24 1.21 5.56
CA HIS A 103 -14.46 1.72 6.19
C HIS A 103 -15.57 0.67 6.31
N GLY A 104 -16.41 0.81 7.33
CA GLY A 104 -17.45 -0.16 7.70
C GLY A 104 -16.93 -1.46 8.34
N THR A 105 -15.63 -1.59 8.59
CA THR A 105 -15.06 -2.75 9.31
C THR A 105 -14.91 -2.51 10.82
N GLY A 106 -15.24 -1.32 11.30
CA GLY A 106 -15.24 -0.96 12.71
C GLY A 106 -16.21 -1.83 13.52
N GLY A 107 -15.83 -2.16 14.76
CA GLY A 107 -16.65 -2.99 15.65
C GLY A 107 -16.76 -4.47 15.26
N LEU A 108 -16.10 -4.92 14.19
CA LEU A 108 -15.97 -6.35 13.86
C LEU A 108 -15.03 -7.03 14.87
N ASN A 109 -15.61 -7.53 15.96
CA ASN A 109 -14.89 -8.22 17.03
C ASN A 109 -14.52 -9.68 16.65
N GLU A 110 -15.20 -10.24 15.66
CA GLU A 110 -14.96 -11.59 15.14
C GLU A 110 -14.60 -11.54 13.66
N TRP A 111 -13.83 -12.53 13.20
CA TRP A 111 -13.52 -12.65 11.78
C TRP A 111 -14.80 -13.00 11.00
N LYS A 112 -15.08 -12.23 9.96
CA LYS A 112 -16.16 -12.50 9.00
C LYS A 112 -15.60 -12.36 7.59
N LYS A 113 -15.95 -13.30 6.71
CA LYS A 113 -15.63 -13.21 5.29
C LYS A 113 -16.38 -12.03 4.66
N ILE A 114 -15.65 -11.14 4.03
CA ILE A 114 -16.16 -10.08 3.15
C ILE A 114 -15.59 -10.37 1.76
N SER A 115 -16.45 -10.45 0.75
CA SER A 115 -16.03 -10.82 -0.61
C SER A 115 -16.63 -9.87 -1.63
N SER A 116 -15.82 -9.57 -2.65
CA SER A 116 -16.25 -8.84 -3.83
C SER A 116 -17.20 -9.72 -4.66
N ASN A 117 -18.11 -9.09 -5.39
CA ASN A 117 -18.91 -9.70 -6.45
C ASN A 117 -18.35 -9.42 -7.85
N ILE A 118 -17.14 -8.86 -7.93
CA ILE A 118 -16.43 -8.56 -9.17
C ILE A 118 -15.50 -9.72 -9.50
N ASP A 119 -15.72 -10.31 -10.67
CA ASP A 119 -14.85 -11.32 -11.26
C ASP A 119 -13.98 -10.67 -12.34
N LYS A 120 -12.68 -10.51 -12.09
CA LYS A 120 -11.72 -10.00 -13.08
C LYS A 120 -10.38 -10.72 -13.01
N TYR A 121 -9.87 -11.11 -14.17
CA TYR A 121 -8.50 -11.58 -14.35
C TYR A 121 -7.72 -10.50 -15.12
N PHE A 122 -6.44 -10.33 -14.79
CA PHE A 122 -5.55 -9.37 -15.46
C PHE A 122 -4.53 -10.13 -16.29
N ASP A 123 -4.67 -10.15 -17.61
CA ASP A 123 -3.65 -10.70 -18.51
C ASP A 123 -2.42 -9.79 -18.61
N THR A 124 -2.63 -8.48 -18.43
CA THR A 124 -1.59 -7.45 -18.41
C THR A 124 -1.87 -6.47 -17.28
N TYR A 125 -0.83 -5.84 -16.73
CA TYR A 125 -1.00 -4.80 -15.71
C TYR A 125 -1.74 -3.58 -16.31
N GLU A 126 -2.89 -3.23 -15.74
CA GLU A 126 -3.76 -2.17 -16.24
C GLU A 126 -3.60 -0.84 -15.48
N GLY A 127 -2.52 -0.66 -14.71
CA GLY A 127 -2.32 0.53 -13.88
C GLY A 127 -2.94 0.46 -12.47
N TYR A 128 -3.42 -0.73 -12.07
CA TYR A 128 -3.79 -1.05 -10.69
C TYR A 128 -3.70 -2.55 -10.44
N ILE A 129 -3.64 -2.94 -9.17
CA ILE A 129 -3.79 -4.32 -8.71
C ILE A 129 -5.03 -4.46 -7.84
N SER A 130 -5.52 -5.69 -7.71
CA SER A 130 -6.69 -6.02 -6.90
C SER A 130 -6.42 -7.23 -6.01
N SER A 131 -7.06 -7.25 -4.85
CA SER A 131 -7.04 -8.38 -3.92
C SER A 131 -8.28 -9.27 -4.00
N HIS A 132 -9.24 -8.99 -4.89
CA HIS A 132 -10.39 -9.88 -5.08
C HIS A 132 -9.97 -11.16 -5.80
N ASP A 133 -10.69 -12.25 -5.51
CA ASP A 133 -10.53 -13.52 -6.22
C ASP A 133 -11.10 -13.42 -7.65
N TYR A 134 -10.78 -14.42 -8.46
CA TYR A 134 -11.46 -14.71 -9.73
C TYR A 134 -11.97 -16.17 -9.69
N LYS A 135 -12.32 -16.74 -10.84
CA LYS A 135 -12.68 -18.15 -10.98
C LYS A 135 -11.51 -19.06 -10.57
N ARG A 136 -11.84 -20.20 -9.96
CA ARG A 136 -10.87 -21.25 -9.61
C ARG A 136 -10.11 -21.70 -10.85
N ALA A 137 -8.78 -21.64 -10.78
CA ALA A 137 -7.91 -22.14 -11.84
C ALA A 137 -7.82 -23.69 -11.83
N ASP A 138 -7.36 -24.25 -12.95
CA ASP A 138 -7.14 -25.69 -13.08
C ASP A 138 -5.93 -26.17 -12.25
N ASP A 139 -6.10 -27.26 -11.49
CA ASP A 139 -5.08 -27.73 -10.54
C ASP A 139 -3.83 -28.28 -11.25
N THR A 140 -3.99 -28.85 -12.46
CA THR A 140 -2.86 -29.33 -13.26
C THR A 140 -2.05 -28.14 -13.76
N ALA A 141 -2.70 -27.12 -14.33
CA ALA A 141 -2.05 -25.89 -14.76
C ALA A 141 -1.35 -25.16 -13.60
N LEU A 142 -1.98 -25.07 -12.42
CA LEU A 142 -1.36 -24.50 -11.22
C LEU A 142 -0.12 -25.30 -10.78
N SER A 143 -0.19 -26.64 -10.83
CA SER A 143 0.93 -27.51 -10.47
C SER A 143 2.11 -27.34 -11.42
N GLU A 144 1.86 -27.20 -12.72
CA GLU A 144 2.89 -26.93 -13.72
C GLU A 144 3.51 -25.56 -13.52
N LEU A 145 2.70 -24.52 -13.34
CA LEU A 145 3.18 -23.16 -13.05
C LEU A 145 4.07 -23.13 -11.80
N ALA A 146 3.64 -23.80 -10.72
CA ALA A 146 4.39 -23.87 -9.47
C ALA A 146 5.74 -24.60 -9.61
N LYS A 147 5.87 -25.58 -10.52
CA LYS A 147 7.15 -26.22 -10.83
C LYS A 147 8.09 -25.24 -11.53
N ARG A 148 7.61 -24.57 -12.59
CA ARG A 148 8.42 -23.60 -13.35
C ARG A 148 8.94 -22.44 -12.49
N LEU A 149 8.21 -22.03 -11.45
CA LEU A 149 8.63 -20.95 -10.55
C LEU A 149 9.66 -21.37 -9.49
N LYS A 150 9.89 -22.67 -9.32
CA LYS A 150 10.87 -23.22 -8.35
C LYS A 150 12.22 -23.56 -9.00
N ASP A 151 12.25 -23.68 -10.32
CA ASP A 151 13.46 -23.89 -11.12
C ASP A 151 14.27 -22.58 -11.24
#